data_AF-A0A9P5N707-F1
#
_entry.id   AF-A0A9P5N707-F1
#
_cell.length_a   1.000
_cell.length_b   1.000
_cell.length_c   1.000
_cell.angle_alpha   90.00
_cell.angle_beta   90.00
_cell.angle_gamma   90.00
#
_symmetry.space_group_name_H-M   'P 1'
#
loop_
_entity.id
_entity.type
_entity.pdbx_description
1 polymer ?
#
loop_
_entity_poly.entity_id
_entity_poly.type
_entity_poly.pdbx_seq_one_letter_code
_entity_poly.pdbx_strand_id
1 'polypeptide(L)'
;HRSTYLDEVSRLAGRADFIASTQCPDCIARGVAAPKVPEYRCNQCFLPDLTCKTCCVRHHKANPLHRIEFWNGTHFVQTSLKSMGLQIQLNHASLYCVNPQPCHASMLVLHTNGIHEVSINFCGCDRALPQHIQLLRRRFYPAS
;
A
#
# COMPACT_ATOMS: atom_id res chain seq x y z
N HIS A 1 9.98 -23.96 25.13
CA HIS A 1 10.06 -23.42 23.75
C HIS A 1 8.68 -23.25 23.09
N ARG A 2 7.78 -24.25 23.11
CA ARG A 2 6.42 -24.12 22.54
C ARG A 2 5.64 -22.89 23.05
N SER A 3 5.67 -22.62 24.35
CA SER A 3 4.99 -21.45 24.94
C SER A 3 5.50 -20.14 24.36
N THR A 4 6.81 -19.92 24.37
CA THR A 4 7.46 -18.72 23.82
C THR A 4 7.09 -18.47 22.36
N TYR A 5 6.95 -19.52 21.55
CA TYR A 5 6.61 -19.38 20.14
C TYR A 5 5.15 -18.95 19.96
N LEU A 6 4.25 -19.50 20.78
CA LEU A 6 2.85 -19.09 20.81
C LEU A 6 2.69 -17.65 21.32
N ASP A 7 3.52 -17.24 22.29
CA ASP A 7 3.56 -15.87 22.79
C ASP A 7 3.96 -14.90 21.67
N GLU A 8 4.99 -15.22 20.87
CA GLU A 8 5.40 -14.40 19.72
C GLU A 8 4.35 -14.35 18.61
N VAL A 9 3.69 -15.46 18.29
CA VAL A 9 2.58 -15.46 17.31
C VAL A 9 1.42 -14.59 17.82
N SER A 10 1.10 -14.69 19.11
CA SER A 10 0.04 -13.88 19.73
C SER A 10 0.41 -12.39 19.77
N ARG A 11 1.68 -12.09 20.06
CA ARG A 11 2.23 -10.73 20.02
C ARG A 11 2.10 -10.11 18.62
N LEU A 12 2.39 -10.89 17.57
CA LEU A 12 2.24 -10.48 16.17
C LEU A 12 0.78 -10.38 15.71
N ALA A 13 -0.17 -11.06 16.36
CA ALA A 13 -1.60 -10.83 16.11
C ALA A 13 -2.06 -9.45 16.62
N GLY A 14 -1.39 -8.91 17.64
CA GLY A 14 -1.55 -7.56 18.14
C GLY A 14 -0.57 -6.54 17.55
N ARG A 15 -0.40 -5.40 18.22
CA ARG A 15 0.45 -4.29 17.78
C ARG A 15 1.96 -4.54 17.93
N ALA A 16 2.38 -5.73 18.35
CA ALA A 16 3.79 -6.09 18.51
C ALA A 16 4.57 -5.05 19.34
N ASP A 17 5.70 -4.56 18.83
CA ASP A 17 6.55 -3.57 19.52
C ASP A 17 5.93 -2.16 19.57
N PHE A 18 4.77 -1.96 18.92
CA PHE A 18 4.05 -0.68 18.85
C PHE A 18 2.86 -0.58 19.80
N ILE A 19 2.79 -1.43 20.83
CA ILE A 19 1.70 -1.41 21.83
C ILE A 19 1.54 -0.01 22.46
N ALA A 20 2.66 0.62 22.84
CA ALA A 20 2.66 1.94 23.47
C ALA A 20 2.94 3.09 22.48
N SER A 21 3.18 2.79 21.20
CA SER A 21 3.58 3.80 20.22
C SER A 21 2.39 4.63 19.74
N THR A 22 2.43 5.92 20.05
CA THR A 22 1.45 6.92 19.59
C THR A 22 1.93 7.73 18.38
N GLN A 23 3.19 7.57 17.99
CA GLN A 23 3.82 8.32 16.91
C GLN A 23 4.46 7.36 15.89
N CYS A 24 4.21 7.64 14.61
CA CYS A 24 4.72 6.85 13.50
C CYS A 24 6.25 7.02 13.38
N PRO A 25 7.03 5.91 13.35
CA PRO A 25 8.48 5.97 13.26
C PRO A 25 8.95 6.69 11.98
N ASP A 26 8.27 6.47 10.85
CA ASP A 26 8.61 7.13 9.59
C ASP A 26 8.32 8.64 9.59
N CYS A 27 7.33 9.08 10.37
CA CYS A 27 7.06 10.50 10.53
C CYS A 27 8.19 11.16 11.32
N ILE A 28 8.63 10.51 12.41
CA ILE A 28 9.73 10.97 13.25
C ILE A 28 11.02 11.01 12.45
N ALA A 29 11.38 9.93 11.74
CA ALA A 29 12.58 9.82 10.92
C ALA A 29 12.68 10.90 9.83
N ARG A 30 11.56 11.54 9.48
CA ARG A 30 11.48 12.60 8.47
C ARG A 30 11.30 14.00 9.03
N GLY A 31 11.26 14.16 10.34
CA GLY A 31 10.99 15.45 10.97
C GLY A 31 9.61 16.01 10.65
N VAL A 32 8.59 15.15 10.52
CA VAL A 32 7.20 15.64 10.36
C VAL A 32 6.77 16.27 11.67
N ALA A 33 6.38 17.56 11.65
CA ALA A 33 6.05 18.34 12.84
C ALA A 33 4.97 17.70 13.74
N ALA A 34 3.98 17.04 13.13
CA ALA A 34 2.94 16.30 13.84
C ALA A 34 2.90 14.84 13.36
N PRO A 35 3.68 13.94 13.99
CA PRO A 35 3.62 12.51 13.70
C PRO A 35 2.22 11.95 13.99
N LYS A 36 1.72 11.14 13.06
CA LYS A 36 0.43 10.46 13.22
C LYS A 36 0.60 9.12 13.91
N VAL A 37 -0.49 8.54 14.43
CA VAL A 37 -0.49 7.22 15.06
C VAL A 37 -0.12 6.14 14.04
N PRO A 38 0.74 5.16 14.41
CA PRO A 38 1.04 4.02 13.56
C PRO A 38 -0.04 2.94 13.70
N GLU A 39 -0.88 2.77 12.68
CA GLU A 39 -2.06 1.88 12.72
C GLU A 39 -2.14 0.93 11.53
N TYR A 40 -1.31 1.12 10.52
CA TYR A 40 -1.32 0.35 9.29
C TYR A 40 -0.05 -0.49 9.18
N ARG A 41 -0.21 -1.77 8.83
CA ARG A 41 0.91 -2.67 8.57
C ARG A 41 0.73 -3.41 7.26
N CYS A 42 1.84 -3.84 6.68
CA CYS A 42 1.83 -4.75 5.54
C CYS A 42 2.27 -6.14 5.99
N ASN A 43 1.55 -7.17 5.58
CA ASN A 43 1.90 -8.57 5.88
C ASN A 43 2.90 -9.19 4.88
N GLN A 44 3.32 -8.43 3.86
CA GLN A 44 4.27 -8.87 2.84
C GLN A 44 5.61 -8.13 2.90
N CYS A 45 5.69 -7.01 3.61
CA CYS A 45 6.96 -6.34 3.86
C CYS A 45 7.78 -7.17 4.85
N PHE A 46 9.11 -7.19 4.64
CA PHE A 46 10.03 -7.86 5.55
C PHE A 46 9.97 -7.29 6.97
N LEU A 47 9.83 -5.97 7.10
CA LEU A 47 9.57 -5.29 8.36
C LEU A 47 8.04 -5.11 8.51
N PRO A 48 7.38 -5.79 9.46
CA PRO A 48 5.94 -5.66 9.70
C PRO A 48 5.63 -4.43 10.57
N ASP A 49 6.39 -3.35 10.43
CA ASP A 49 6.27 -2.17 11.27
C ASP A 49 4.93 -1.47 11.06
N LEU A 50 4.35 -0.99 12.15
CA LEU A 50 3.17 -0.16 12.10
C LEU A 50 3.58 1.25 11.66
N THR A 51 2.84 1.78 10.69
CA THR A 51 3.04 3.11 10.13
C THR A 51 1.70 3.84 10.10
N CYS A 52 1.74 5.16 9.99
CA CYS A 52 0.53 5.91 9.73
C CYS A 52 0.09 5.72 8.26
N LYS A 53 -1.18 6.01 7.96
CA LYS A 53 -1.77 5.86 6.61
C LYS A 53 -0.89 6.42 5.49
N THR A 54 -0.37 7.64 5.65
CA THR A 54 0.41 8.32 4.61
C THR A 54 1.77 7.69 4.38
N CYS A 55 2.45 7.25 5.45
CA CYS A 55 3.74 6.58 5.34
C CYS A 55 3.58 5.18 4.74
N CYS A 56 2.52 4.45 5.14
CA CYS A 56 2.14 3.18 4.54
C CYS A 56 1.92 3.31 3.03
N VAL A 57 1.07 4.23 2.57
CA VAL A 57 0.83 4.45 1.13
C VAL A 57 2.12 4.75 0.38
N ARG A 58 3.01 5.54 0.97
CA ARG A 58 4.29 5.88 0.35
C ARG A 58 5.21 4.67 0.19
N HIS A 59 5.32 3.80 1.21
CA HIS A 59 6.16 2.59 1.13
C HIS A 59 5.71 1.66 -0.01
N HIS A 60 4.41 1.64 -0.27
CA HIS A 60 3.80 0.73 -1.25
C HIS A 60 3.63 1.34 -2.65
N LYS A 61 4.16 2.53 -2.92
CA LYS A 61 4.16 3.10 -4.28
C LYS A 61 4.82 2.18 -5.32
N ALA A 62 5.89 1.49 -4.91
CA ALA A 62 6.61 0.55 -5.76
C ALA A 62 6.02 -0.88 -5.72
N ASN A 63 5.21 -1.18 -4.70
CA ASN A 63 4.62 -2.51 -4.47
C ASN A 63 3.10 -2.37 -4.22
N PRO A 64 2.32 -1.94 -5.23
CA PRO A 64 0.92 -1.55 -5.05
C PRO A 64 -0.04 -2.73 -4.86
N LEU A 65 0.46 -3.96 -4.96
CA LEU A 65 -0.31 -5.20 -4.81
C LEU A 65 -0.02 -5.91 -3.47
N HIS A 66 0.62 -5.20 -2.54
CA HIS A 66 0.80 -5.70 -1.18
C HIS A 66 -0.51 -5.61 -0.39
N ARG A 67 -0.78 -6.61 0.46
CA ARG A 67 -1.93 -6.62 1.36
C ARG A 67 -1.63 -5.82 2.63
N ILE A 68 -2.59 -4.98 2.99
CA ILE A 68 -2.48 -4.05 4.13
C ILE A 68 -3.55 -4.38 5.14
N GLU A 69 -3.20 -4.22 6.40
CA GLU A 69 -4.10 -4.33 7.53
C GLU A 69 -4.11 -3.04 8.33
N PHE A 70 -5.26 -2.71 8.90
CA PHE A 70 -5.47 -1.57 9.78
C PHE A 70 -5.89 -2.03 11.17
N TRP A 71 -5.29 -1.43 12.20
CA TRP A 71 -5.67 -1.67 13.59
C TRP A 71 -6.93 -0.89 13.95
N ASN A 72 -8.05 -1.58 14.17
CA ASN A 72 -9.32 -0.93 14.51
C ASN A 72 -9.48 -0.60 16.01
N GLY A 73 -8.44 -0.80 16.81
CA GLY A 73 -8.46 -0.68 18.28
C GLY A 73 -8.39 -2.03 18.99
N THR A 74 -8.88 -3.11 18.36
CA THR A 74 -8.93 -4.45 18.96
C THR A 74 -8.19 -5.52 18.17
N HIS A 75 -8.26 -5.46 16.84
CA HIS A 75 -7.62 -6.42 15.95
C HIS A 75 -7.31 -5.76 14.60
N PHE A 76 -6.55 -6.50 13.78
CA PHE A 76 -6.26 -6.10 12.42
C PHE A 76 -7.37 -6.50 11.46
N VAL A 77 -7.86 -5.53 10.69
CA VAL A 77 -8.80 -5.73 9.59
C VAL A 77 -8.13 -5.46 8.25
N GLN A 78 -8.49 -6.24 7.23
CA GLN A 78 -7.98 -6.02 5.89
C GLN A 78 -8.41 -4.66 5.34
N THR A 79 -7.52 -3.97 4.65
CA THR A 79 -7.80 -2.75 3.92
C THR A 79 -7.03 -2.74 2.60
N SER A 80 -7.41 -1.87 1.66
CA SER A 80 -6.72 -1.79 0.37
C SER A 80 -5.91 -0.50 0.26
N LEU A 81 -4.81 -0.56 -0.48
CA LEU A 81 -4.04 0.63 -0.81
C LEU A 81 -4.89 1.65 -1.58
N LYS A 82 -5.85 1.18 -2.40
CA LYS A 82 -6.85 2.02 -3.07
C LYS A 82 -7.71 2.80 -2.07
N SER A 83 -8.32 2.16 -1.07
CA SER A 83 -9.13 2.85 -0.05
C SER A 83 -8.28 3.79 0.82
N MET A 84 -6.98 3.52 0.93
CA MET A 84 -6.04 4.40 1.58
C MET A 84 -5.60 5.60 0.71
N GLY A 85 -5.96 5.62 -0.57
CA GLY A 85 -5.68 6.71 -1.50
C GLY A 85 -4.45 6.51 -2.39
N LEU A 86 -3.88 5.30 -2.47
CA LEU A 86 -2.83 5.00 -3.42
C LEU A 86 -3.39 5.05 -4.85
N GLN A 87 -2.71 5.81 -5.70
CA GLN A 87 -2.97 5.88 -7.13
C GLN A 87 -1.72 5.42 -7.89
N ILE A 88 -1.89 4.48 -8.80
CA ILE A 88 -0.83 3.93 -9.64
C ILE A 88 -0.78 4.74 -10.93
N GLN A 89 0.25 5.57 -11.10
CA GLN A 89 0.43 6.33 -12.34
C GLN A 89 1.32 5.57 -13.32
N LEU A 90 0.88 5.47 -14.58
CA LEU A 90 1.58 4.70 -15.61
C LEU A 90 2.52 5.56 -16.48
N ASN A 91 3.36 4.87 -17.26
CA ASN A 91 4.25 5.39 -18.32
C ASN A 91 5.44 6.30 -17.88
N HIS A 92 5.31 7.11 -16.83
CA HIS A 92 6.40 7.97 -16.34
C HIS A 92 7.31 7.24 -15.35
N ALA A 93 8.64 7.38 -15.50
CA ALA A 93 9.63 6.79 -14.60
C ALA A 93 9.50 7.31 -13.16
N SER A 94 9.16 8.60 -13.01
CA SER A 94 8.91 9.26 -11.72
C SER A 94 7.61 8.82 -11.04
N LEU A 95 6.76 8.03 -11.71
CA LEU A 95 5.37 7.77 -11.29
C LEU A 95 4.56 9.05 -11.05
N TYR A 96 4.95 10.14 -11.74
CA TYR A 96 4.26 11.42 -11.73
C TYR A 96 3.96 11.86 -13.17
N CYS A 97 2.69 12.12 -13.46
CA CYS A 97 2.16 12.63 -14.71
C CYS A 97 1.46 13.97 -14.46
N VAL A 98 1.71 14.94 -15.33
CA VAL A 98 1.05 16.27 -15.29
C VAL A 98 -0.37 16.23 -15.86
N ASN A 99 -0.67 15.26 -16.74
CA ASN A 99 -2.00 15.05 -17.31
C ASN A 99 -2.47 13.60 -17.10
N PRO A 100 -2.75 13.17 -15.85
CA PRO A 100 -3.23 11.83 -15.57
C PRO A 100 -4.70 11.67 -15.99
N GLN A 101 -5.04 10.54 -16.60
CA GLN A 101 -6.38 10.17 -17.00
C GLN A 101 -6.83 8.94 -16.17
N PRO A 102 -7.91 9.04 -15.37
CA PRO A 102 -8.32 7.95 -14.50
C PRO A 102 -8.80 6.74 -15.29
N CYS A 103 -8.44 5.55 -14.83
CA CYS A 103 -9.01 4.28 -15.29
C CYS A 103 -10.42 4.10 -14.69
N HIS A 104 -11.10 3.01 -15.07
CA HIS A 104 -12.39 2.64 -14.50
C HIS A 104 -12.31 2.48 -12.97
N ALA A 105 -13.31 2.97 -12.26
CA ALA A 105 -13.32 2.99 -10.79
C ALA A 105 -13.29 1.60 -10.16
N SER A 106 -13.77 0.58 -10.88
CA SER A 106 -13.75 -0.83 -10.44
C SER A 106 -12.60 -1.64 -11.05
N MET A 107 -11.45 -1.02 -11.33
CA MET A 107 -10.28 -1.73 -11.85
C MET A 107 -9.81 -2.80 -10.85
N LEU A 108 -9.76 -4.05 -11.33
CA LEU A 108 -9.31 -5.22 -10.57
C LEU A 108 -8.01 -5.76 -11.15
N VAL A 109 -7.13 -6.23 -10.28
CA VAL A 109 -5.91 -6.93 -10.65
C VAL A 109 -5.90 -8.29 -9.97
N LEU A 110 -5.82 -9.35 -10.78
CA LEU A 110 -5.56 -10.70 -10.31
C LEU A 110 -4.05 -10.87 -10.09
N HIS A 111 -3.65 -11.22 -8.87
CA HIS A 111 -2.27 -11.49 -8.48
C HIS A 111 -2.19 -12.83 -7.75
N THR A 112 -0.98 -13.37 -7.57
CA THR A 112 -0.76 -14.64 -6.86
C THR A 112 -1.19 -14.59 -5.38
N ASN A 113 -1.25 -13.40 -4.80
CA ASN A 113 -1.79 -13.14 -3.47
C ASN A 113 -3.26 -12.68 -3.52
N GLY A 114 -4.03 -13.06 -4.55
CA GLY A 114 -5.46 -12.76 -4.67
C GLY A 114 -5.79 -11.52 -5.51
N ILE A 115 -7.04 -11.08 -5.40
CA ILE A 115 -7.61 -10.00 -6.20
C ILE A 115 -7.43 -8.66 -5.47
N HIS A 116 -7.01 -7.64 -6.20
CA HIS A 116 -6.83 -6.28 -5.70
C HIS A 116 -7.73 -5.31 -6.44
N GLU A 117 -8.49 -4.51 -5.69
CA GLU A 117 -9.01 -3.26 -6.24
C GLU A 117 -7.90 -2.21 -6.25
N VAL A 118 -7.66 -1.61 -7.42
CA VAL A 118 -6.62 -0.59 -7.60
C VAL A 118 -7.19 0.67 -8.26
N SER A 119 -6.54 1.80 -8.00
CA SER A 119 -6.77 3.03 -8.78
C SER A 119 -5.60 3.24 -9.71
N ILE A 120 -5.84 3.10 -11.02
CA ILE A 120 -4.83 3.34 -12.06
C ILE A 120 -5.12 4.67 -12.75
N ASN A 121 -4.07 5.44 -13.01
CA ASN A 121 -4.10 6.62 -13.84
C ASN A 121 -3.19 6.41 -15.06
N PHE A 122 -3.77 6.48 -16.25
CA PHE A 122 -3.04 6.51 -17.50
C PHE A 122 -2.38 7.88 -17.72
N CYS A 123 -1.27 7.90 -18.43
CA CYS A 123 -0.70 9.12 -18.99
C CYS A 123 -1.57 9.60 -20.16
N GLY A 124 -1.97 10.87 -20.14
CA GLY A 124 -2.69 11.56 -21.23
C GLY A 124 -1.91 12.71 -21.86
N CYS A 125 -0.58 12.81 -21.65
CA CYS A 125 0.25 13.82 -22.29
C CYS A 125 0.30 13.65 -23.82
N ASP A 126 0.77 14.66 -24.56
CA ASP A 126 0.77 14.66 -26.04
C ASP A 126 1.43 13.43 -26.70
N ARG A 127 2.43 12.83 -26.04
CA ARG A 127 3.13 11.61 -26.49
C ARG A 127 2.70 10.37 -25.72
N ALA A 128 1.49 10.36 -25.18
CA ALA A 128 0.93 9.22 -24.46
C ALA A 128 0.81 8.01 -25.37
N LEU A 129 1.11 6.84 -24.81
CA LEU A 129 0.92 5.56 -25.49
C LEU A 129 -0.52 5.07 -25.30
N PRO A 130 -1.00 4.15 -26.16
CA PRO A 130 -2.28 3.49 -25.93
C PRO A 130 -2.36 2.86 -24.54
N GLN A 131 -3.53 2.91 -23.89
CA GLN A 131 -3.73 2.48 -22.50
C GLN A 131 -3.24 1.05 -22.23
N HIS A 132 -3.53 0.10 -23.13
CA HIS A 132 -3.07 -1.29 -22.99
C HIS A 132 -1.53 -1.41 -23.02
N ILE A 133 -0.83 -0.59 -23.82
CA ILE A 133 0.64 -0.55 -23.83
C ILE A 133 1.18 0.02 -22.52
N GLN A 134 0.53 1.04 -21.95
CA GLN A 134 0.93 1.59 -20.65
C GLN A 134 0.82 0.54 -19.53
N LEU A 135 -0.21 -0.30 -19.56
CA LEU A 135 -0.37 -1.45 -18.66
C LEU A 135 0.73 -2.48 -18.87
N LEU A 136 0.95 -2.91 -20.11
CA LEU A 136 1.96 -3.92 -20.45
C LEU A 136 3.38 -3.47 -20.06
N ARG A 137 3.72 -2.19 -20.22
CA ARG A 137 5.00 -1.61 -19.74
C ARG A 137 5.19 -1.68 -18.23
N ARG A 138 4.11 -1.83 -17.47
CA ARG A 138 4.11 -2.06 -16.03
C ARG A 138 3.74 -3.52 -15.66
N ARG A 139 3.82 -4.43 -16.63
CA ARG A 139 3.54 -5.87 -16.49
C ARG A 139 2.10 -6.20 -16.05
N PHE A 140 1.16 -5.27 -16.27
CA PHE A 140 -0.26 -5.57 -16.17
C PHE A 140 -0.73 -6.08 -17.53
N TYR A 141 -1.21 -7.33 -17.56
CA TYR A 141 -1.75 -7.95 -18.76
C TYR A 141 -3.28 -7.80 -18.74
N PRO A 142 -3.86 -7.00 -19.65
CA PRO A 142 -5.30 -6.83 -19.71
C PRO A 142 -6.00 -8.17 -19.96
N ALA A 143 -7.05 -8.44 -19.20
CA ALA A 143 -7.99 -9.52 -19.47
C ALA A 143 -9.28 -8.86 -19.96
N SER A 144 -9.63 -9.13 -21.23
CA SER A 144 -10.84 -8.72 -21.97
C SER A 144 -11.40 -7.32 -21.70
#